data_AF-A0A925X895-F1
#
_entry.id   AF-A0A925X895-F1
#
_cell.length_a   1.000
_cell.length_b   1.000
_cell.length_c   1.000
_cell.angle_alpha   90.00
_cell.angle_beta   90.00
_cell.angle_gamma   90.00
#
_symmetry.space_group_name_H-M   'P 1'
#
loop_
_entity.id
_entity.type
_entity.pdbx_description
1 polymer ?
#
loop_
_entity_poly.entity_id
_entity_poly.type
_entity_poly.pdbx_seq_one_letter_code
_entity_poly.pdbx_strand_id
1 'polypeptide(L)'
;MKKWIFAWLLASLGPVVFAQDEDLQENEGAAVSATKITFLSNRLKLTPDQAKLFWPVYSGLDAEKKGIIKSLNDLRSKVSTKATDEDFKSALKTLGEIRQKNLDVEKNYLNKFLNVITPRQTLLLYKAENDFSVGLLQQYTEKKEANGNDKIMNAKIAYITKELNLSVEQAKQFWIVYDKVDEERKGFRNNLKLLWEKNTSPAASDEDVKVALKEMLNVKQKQVDFEKKQPERFMKVISARQTVRLQNSEIGFQRELLKELRERARQNQEKRQMQNGQRRENTREQIKEKRQDQRQKGKE
;
A
#
# COMPACT_ATOMS: atom_id res chain seq x y z
N MET A 1 -25.36 -3.57 -2.66
CA MET A 1 -23.95 -4.03 -2.55
C MET A 1 -23.17 -3.03 -1.70
N LYS A 2 -22.20 -3.46 -0.87
CA LYS A 2 -21.47 -2.57 0.06
C LYS A 2 -20.16 -2.08 -0.56
N LYS A 3 -19.91 -0.77 -0.49
CA LYS A 3 -18.78 -0.07 -1.13
C LYS A 3 -17.50 -0.24 -0.30
N TRP A 4 -16.39 -0.69 -0.92
CA TRP A 4 -15.12 -0.94 -0.24
C TRP A 4 -13.90 -0.45 -1.03
N ILE A 5 -12.80 -0.23 -0.31
CA ILE A 5 -11.57 0.41 -0.80
C ILE A 5 -10.48 -0.66 -1.05
N PHE A 6 -10.01 -0.76 -2.29
CA PHE A 6 -8.78 -1.49 -2.64
C PHE A 6 -7.55 -0.58 -2.47
N ALA A 7 -6.65 -0.93 -1.56
CA ALA A 7 -5.40 -0.20 -1.33
C ALA A 7 -4.28 -1.05 -0.68
N TRP A 8 -4.48 -2.37 -0.56
CA TRP A 8 -3.54 -3.29 0.07
C TRP A 8 -3.76 -4.70 -0.48
N LEU A 9 -2.79 -5.23 -1.21
CA LEU A 9 -2.32 -6.60 -0.99
C LEU A 9 -0.93 -6.63 -0.33
N LEU A 10 -0.51 -5.49 0.23
CA LEU A 10 0.88 -5.18 0.58
C LEU A 10 1.09 -4.98 2.09
N ALA A 11 0.03 -5.08 2.89
CA ALA A 11 -0.03 -4.73 4.38
C ALA A 11 0.99 -5.85 4.91
N SER A 12 0.91 -7.11 4.45
CA SER A 12 1.72 -8.23 4.93
C SER A 12 3.19 -8.27 4.48
N LEU A 13 3.67 -7.34 3.64
CA LEU A 13 5.06 -7.35 3.12
C LEU A 13 5.74 -5.96 3.02
N GLY A 14 5.05 -4.86 3.31
CA GLY A 14 5.61 -3.52 3.18
C GLY A 14 5.60 -2.99 1.72
N PRO A 15 6.44 -1.99 1.38
CA PRO A 15 6.32 -1.22 0.13
C PRO A 15 6.83 -1.92 -1.15
N VAL A 16 6.35 -3.14 -1.44
CA VAL A 16 6.66 -3.91 -2.68
C VAL A 16 6.02 -3.29 -3.95
N VAL A 17 5.21 -2.23 -3.81
CA VAL A 17 4.69 -1.46 -4.96
C VAL A 17 5.82 -0.85 -5.77
N PHE A 18 6.83 -0.28 -5.10
CA PHE A 18 7.89 0.54 -5.69
C PHE A 18 9.21 -0.21 -5.91
N ALA A 19 9.41 -1.37 -5.26
CA ALA A 19 10.66 -2.14 -5.36
C ALA A 19 10.84 -2.95 -6.67
N GLN A 20 10.23 -2.49 -7.78
CA GLN A 20 10.33 -3.07 -9.12
C GLN A 20 10.04 -2.01 -10.20
N ASP A 21 10.87 -0.99 -10.28
CA ASP A 21 11.59 -0.72 -11.52
C ASP A 21 13.09 -0.77 -11.16
N GLU A 22 13.90 -1.40 -12.00
CA GLU A 22 15.35 -1.57 -11.74
C GLU A 22 16.11 -0.25 -12.00
N ASP A 23 15.45 0.68 -12.71
CA ASP A 23 15.93 2.02 -13.08
C ASP A 23 15.46 3.15 -12.12
N LEU A 24 14.87 2.84 -10.96
CA LEU A 24 14.65 3.86 -9.92
C LEU A 24 16.01 4.31 -9.38
N GLN A 25 16.49 5.43 -9.91
CA GLN A 25 17.86 5.91 -9.74
C GLN A 25 18.27 5.96 -8.27
N GLU A 26 19.57 5.74 -8.02
CA GLU A 26 20.19 5.80 -6.69
C GLU A 26 19.78 7.06 -5.89
N ASN A 27 19.60 8.17 -6.61
CA ASN A 27 19.13 9.46 -6.09
C ASN A 27 17.66 9.43 -5.59
N GLU A 28 16.74 8.72 -6.27
CA GLU A 28 15.36 8.54 -5.80
C GLU A 28 15.30 7.59 -4.59
N GLY A 29 16.11 6.52 -4.59
CA GLY A 29 16.27 5.63 -3.44
C GLY A 29 16.76 6.38 -2.20
N ALA A 30 17.72 7.29 -2.36
CA ALA A 30 18.19 8.18 -1.31
C ALA A 30 17.11 9.17 -0.85
N ALA A 31 16.39 9.81 -1.78
CA ALA A 31 15.33 10.77 -1.47
C ALA A 31 14.15 10.13 -0.72
N VAL A 32 13.72 8.93 -1.12
CA VAL A 32 12.69 8.15 -0.40
C VAL A 32 13.18 7.78 1.01
N SER A 33 14.46 7.40 1.15
CA SER A 33 15.05 7.06 2.46
C SER A 33 15.10 8.27 3.40
N ALA A 34 15.58 9.43 2.93
CA ALA A 34 15.61 10.68 3.69
C ALA A 34 14.19 11.17 4.07
N THR A 35 13.23 11.04 3.15
CA THR A 35 11.81 11.35 3.40
C THR A 35 11.24 10.43 4.48
N LYS A 36 11.55 9.12 4.44
CA LYS A 36 11.11 8.15 5.44
C LYS A 36 11.72 8.44 6.82
N ILE A 37 13.02 8.73 6.88
CA ILE A 37 13.72 9.11 8.13
C ILE A 37 13.06 10.35 8.76
N THR A 38 12.79 11.39 7.97
CA THR A 38 12.14 12.62 8.43
C THR A 38 10.71 12.36 8.91
N PHE A 39 9.93 11.59 8.14
CA PHE A 39 8.55 11.22 8.46
C PHE A 39 8.46 10.43 9.77
N LEU A 40 9.30 9.41 9.95
CA LEU A 40 9.37 8.61 11.18
C LEU A 40 9.83 9.45 12.37
N SER A 41 10.88 10.27 12.22
CA SER A 41 11.37 11.17 13.28
C SER A 41 10.26 12.06 13.84
N ASN A 42 9.52 12.73 12.94
CA ASN A 42 8.41 13.61 13.30
C ASN A 42 7.23 12.84 13.93
N ARG A 43 7.01 11.58 13.54
CA ARG A 43 5.89 10.76 14.00
C ARG A 43 6.13 10.06 15.34
N LEU A 44 7.37 9.65 15.61
CA LEU A 44 7.79 9.00 16.86
C LEU A 44 8.25 10.01 17.93
N LYS A 45 8.59 11.24 17.55
CA LYS A 45 9.15 12.29 18.43
C LYS A 45 10.34 11.78 19.26
N LEU A 46 11.30 11.15 18.58
CA LEU A 46 12.51 10.61 19.21
C LEU A 46 13.34 11.72 19.86
N THR A 47 13.84 11.50 21.07
CA THR A 47 14.91 12.34 21.64
C THR A 47 16.23 12.09 20.90
N PRO A 48 17.23 12.99 20.99
CA PRO A 48 18.54 12.76 20.37
C PRO A 48 19.20 11.44 20.78
N ASP A 49 19.05 11.03 22.04
CA ASP A 49 19.64 9.79 22.56
C ASP A 49 18.84 8.54 22.17
N GLN A 50 17.50 8.64 22.14
CA GLN A 50 16.67 7.59 21.53
C GLN A 50 17.03 7.41 20.05
N ALA A 51 17.24 8.50 19.30
CA ALA A 51 17.58 8.43 17.87
C ALA A 51 18.91 7.70 17.62
N LYS A 52 19.95 7.98 18.43
CA LYS A 52 21.25 7.28 18.35
C LYS A 52 21.12 5.76 18.49
N LEU A 53 20.23 5.28 19.37
CA LEU A 53 20.00 3.85 19.62
C LEU A 53 18.99 3.24 18.63
N PHE A 54 18.01 4.03 18.18
CA PHE A 54 16.93 3.61 17.29
C PHE A 54 17.40 3.34 15.86
N TRP A 55 18.17 4.25 15.25
CA TRP A 55 18.53 4.14 13.83
C TRP A 55 19.36 2.89 13.47
N PRO A 56 20.32 2.42 14.28
CA PRO A 56 21.00 1.15 14.04
C PRO A 56 20.04 -0.06 14.04
N VAL A 57 19.10 -0.11 15.00
CA VAL A 57 18.07 -1.17 15.06
C VAL A 57 17.16 -1.10 13.83
N TYR A 58 16.67 0.10 13.50
CA TYR A 58 15.78 0.32 12.36
C TYR A 58 16.46 -0.03 11.01
N SER A 59 17.74 0.33 10.84
CA SER A 59 18.51 0.00 9.63
C SER A 59 18.69 -1.51 9.44
N GLY A 60 18.85 -2.25 10.55
CA GLY A 60 18.87 -3.72 10.52
C GLY A 60 17.54 -4.32 10.06
N LEU A 61 16.40 -3.75 10.49
CA LEU A 61 15.08 -4.18 10.02
C LEU A 61 14.95 -3.96 8.50
N ASP A 62 15.29 -2.77 8.00
CA ASP A 62 15.20 -2.48 6.56
C ASP A 62 16.15 -3.38 5.73
N ALA A 63 17.31 -3.79 6.27
CA ALA A 63 18.19 -4.78 5.63
C ALA A 63 17.55 -6.18 5.55
N GLU A 64 16.96 -6.69 6.64
CA GLU A 64 16.26 -7.98 6.64
C GLU A 64 15.01 -7.94 5.74
N LYS A 65 14.27 -6.82 5.71
CA LYS A 65 13.15 -6.60 4.77
C LYS A 65 13.61 -6.56 3.31
N LYS A 66 14.75 -5.94 2.97
CA LYS A 66 15.34 -6.01 1.62
C LYS A 66 15.66 -7.45 1.21
N GLY A 67 16.17 -8.29 2.12
CA GLY A 67 16.39 -9.72 1.88
C GLY A 67 15.10 -10.50 1.60
N ILE A 68 14.00 -10.15 2.26
CA ILE A 68 12.66 -10.69 1.99
C ILE A 68 12.14 -10.25 0.62
N ILE A 69 12.29 -8.97 0.26
CA ILE A 69 11.90 -8.44 -1.07
C ILE A 69 12.69 -9.16 -2.18
N LYS A 70 14.00 -9.35 -2.01
CA LYS A 70 14.80 -10.16 -2.94
C LYS A 70 14.27 -11.59 -3.06
N SER A 71 13.94 -12.24 -1.93
CA SER A 71 13.38 -13.60 -1.94
C SER A 71 12.05 -13.71 -2.73
N LEU A 72 11.23 -12.65 -2.72
CA LEU A 72 10.00 -12.56 -3.52
C LEU A 72 10.28 -12.36 -5.02
N ASN A 73 11.26 -11.53 -5.35
CA ASN A 73 11.70 -11.31 -6.74
C ASN A 73 12.31 -12.60 -7.32
N ASP A 74 13.20 -13.26 -6.57
CA ASP A 74 13.81 -14.55 -6.92
C ASP A 74 12.77 -15.67 -7.07
N LEU A 75 11.70 -15.65 -6.27
CA LEU A 75 10.57 -16.57 -6.42
C LEU A 75 9.79 -16.29 -7.70
N ARG A 76 9.51 -15.02 -7.99
CA ARG A 76 8.74 -14.60 -9.18
C ARG A 76 9.48 -14.85 -10.49
N SER A 77 10.81 -14.70 -10.52
CA SER A 77 11.62 -14.97 -11.73
C SER A 77 11.76 -16.46 -12.03
N LYS A 78 11.77 -17.33 -11.01
CA LYS A 78 11.83 -18.80 -11.19
C LYS A 78 10.56 -19.42 -11.79
N VAL A 79 9.41 -18.75 -11.70
CA VAL A 79 8.14 -19.23 -12.27
C VAL A 79 8.12 -18.98 -13.79
N SER A 80 8.84 -19.83 -14.52
CA SER A 80 8.97 -19.79 -15.98
C SER A 80 7.71 -20.29 -16.70
N THR A 81 7.57 -19.95 -17.99
CA THR A 81 6.49 -20.46 -18.87
C THR A 81 6.46 -21.99 -18.95
N LYS A 82 7.63 -22.62 -18.80
CA LYS A 82 7.86 -24.08 -18.80
C LYS A 82 7.54 -24.79 -17.47
N ALA A 83 7.17 -24.06 -16.42
CA ALA A 83 6.93 -24.64 -15.09
C ALA A 83 5.76 -25.66 -15.07
N THR A 84 5.91 -26.72 -14.30
CA THR A 84 4.89 -27.76 -14.05
C THR A 84 3.90 -27.33 -12.98
N ASP A 85 2.75 -28.01 -12.87
CA ASP A 85 1.78 -27.74 -11.79
C ASP A 85 2.32 -28.03 -10.38
N GLU A 86 3.36 -28.85 -10.23
CA GLU A 86 4.04 -29.04 -8.95
C GLU A 86 5.00 -27.86 -8.63
N ASP A 87 5.67 -27.29 -9.63
CA ASP A 87 6.47 -26.06 -9.45
C ASP A 87 5.59 -24.90 -8.98
N PHE A 88 4.37 -24.77 -9.51
CA PHE A 88 3.41 -23.75 -9.04
C PHE A 88 2.95 -23.99 -7.60
N LYS A 89 2.69 -25.24 -7.18
CA LYS A 89 2.38 -25.57 -5.77
C LYS A 89 3.56 -25.27 -4.85
N SER A 90 4.76 -25.68 -5.25
CA SER A 90 6.01 -25.41 -4.54
C SER A 90 6.22 -23.90 -4.36
N ALA A 91 6.01 -23.11 -5.42
CA ALA A 91 6.09 -21.65 -5.35
C ALA A 91 5.06 -21.02 -4.40
N LEU A 92 3.83 -21.55 -4.35
CA LEU A 92 2.80 -21.11 -3.39
C LEU A 92 3.19 -21.44 -1.93
N LYS A 93 3.81 -22.60 -1.69
CA LYS A 93 4.35 -22.99 -0.39
C LYS A 93 5.47 -22.04 0.05
N THR A 94 6.46 -21.80 -0.82
CA THR A 94 7.58 -20.89 -0.55
C THR A 94 7.12 -19.44 -0.37
N LEU A 95 6.07 -18.99 -1.06
CA LEU A 95 5.45 -17.69 -0.78
C LEU A 95 4.89 -17.62 0.65
N GLY A 96 4.27 -18.70 1.15
CA GLY A 96 3.82 -18.84 2.53
C GLY A 96 4.94 -18.87 3.57
N GLU A 97 6.08 -19.48 3.22
CA GLU A 97 7.30 -19.51 4.05
C GLU A 97 7.96 -18.12 4.12
N ILE A 98 8.04 -17.38 3.01
CA ILE A 98 8.54 -16.00 2.97
C ILE A 98 7.63 -15.06 3.79
N ARG A 99 6.31 -15.22 3.69
CA ARG A 99 5.32 -14.49 4.52
C ARG A 99 5.52 -14.75 6.02
N GLN A 100 5.79 -16.00 6.41
CA GLN A 100 6.10 -16.36 7.80
C GLN A 100 7.41 -15.71 8.26
N LYS A 101 8.50 -15.86 7.48
CA LYS A 101 9.80 -15.21 7.75
C LYS A 101 9.63 -13.70 7.95
N ASN A 102 8.84 -13.03 7.11
CA ASN A 102 8.58 -11.59 7.22
C ASN A 102 7.93 -11.17 8.55
N LEU A 103 7.04 -12.01 9.10
CA LEU A 103 6.43 -11.81 10.41
C LEU A 103 7.39 -12.16 11.56
N ASP A 104 8.22 -13.19 11.43
CA ASP A 104 9.17 -13.57 12.48
C ASP A 104 10.31 -12.55 12.63
N VAL A 105 10.72 -11.90 11.53
CA VAL A 105 11.54 -10.68 11.56
C VAL A 105 10.82 -9.57 12.36
N GLU A 106 9.52 -9.34 12.15
CA GLU A 106 8.79 -8.33 12.93
C GLU A 106 8.65 -8.66 14.43
N LYS A 107 8.52 -9.94 14.79
CA LYS A 107 8.56 -10.40 16.20
C LYS A 107 9.92 -10.13 16.84
N ASN A 108 11.01 -10.43 16.12
CA ASN A 108 12.38 -10.17 16.57
C ASN A 108 12.62 -8.66 16.79
N TYR A 109 12.26 -7.84 15.80
CA TYR A 109 12.46 -6.40 15.88
C TYR A 109 11.52 -5.69 16.86
N LEU A 110 10.34 -6.23 17.18
CA LEU A 110 9.49 -5.71 18.26
C LEU A 110 10.28 -5.61 19.57
N ASN A 111 10.95 -6.70 19.96
CA ASN A 111 11.75 -6.75 21.19
C ASN A 111 12.96 -5.82 21.11
N LYS A 112 13.65 -5.75 19.97
CA LYS A 112 14.77 -4.81 19.74
C LYS A 112 14.32 -3.35 19.89
N PHE A 113 13.13 -2.97 19.40
CA PHE A 113 12.59 -1.62 19.54
C PHE A 113 12.17 -1.29 20.97
N LEU A 114 11.51 -2.22 21.68
CA LEU A 114 11.10 -2.03 23.08
C LEU A 114 12.28 -1.76 24.04
N ASN A 115 13.51 -2.13 23.65
CA ASN A 115 14.72 -1.86 24.40
C ASN A 115 15.34 -0.47 24.13
N VAL A 116 14.90 0.26 23.10
CA VAL A 116 15.48 1.57 22.68
C VAL A 116 14.45 2.71 22.58
N ILE A 117 13.16 2.40 22.47
CA ILE A 117 12.05 3.35 22.43
C ILE A 117 10.86 2.81 23.24
N THR A 118 9.99 3.72 23.72
CA THR A 118 8.83 3.32 24.55
C THR A 118 7.86 2.40 23.81
N PRO A 119 7.04 1.58 24.50
CA PRO A 119 5.96 0.78 23.89
C PRO A 119 5.05 1.63 23.00
N ARG A 120 4.69 2.83 23.46
CA ARG A 120 3.96 3.85 22.70
C ARG A 120 4.65 4.23 21.39
N GLN A 121 5.94 4.56 21.41
CA GLN A 121 6.72 4.88 20.20
C GLN A 121 6.85 3.66 19.29
N THR A 122 6.96 2.46 19.84
CA THR A 122 6.99 1.20 19.09
C THR A 122 5.66 0.95 18.36
N LEU A 123 4.51 1.14 19.01
CA LEU A 123 3.21 1.05 18.33
C LEU A 123 3.02 2.15 17.28
N LEU A 124 3.49 3.38 17.57
CA LEU A 124 3.51 4.47 16.60
C LEU A 124 4.43 4.17 15.40
N LEU A 125 5.53 3.41 15.55
CA LEU A 125 6.35 2.94 14.44
C LEU A 125 5.57 2.01 13.51
N TYR A 126 4.97 0.93 14.02
CA TYR A 126 4.18 0.03 13.17
C TYR A 126 3.00 0.74 12.50
N LYS A 127 2.39 1.72 13.18
CA LYS A 127 1.38 2.58 12.56
C LYS A 127 2.01 3.51 11.51
N ALA A 128 3.18 4.08 11.75
CA ALA A 128 3.86 4.99 10.83
C ALA A 128 4.36 4.29 9.56
N GLU A 129 4.91 3.07 9.66
CA GLU A 129 5.25 2.22 8.52
C GLU A 129 4.04 1.96 7.62
N ASN A 130 2.89 1.66 8.22
CA ASN A 130 1.63 1.52 7.50
C ASN A 130 1.14 2.86 6.93
N ASP A 131 1.12 3.93 7.72
CA ASP A 131 0.69 5.28 7.32
C ASP A 131 1.56 5.82 6.17
N PHE A 132 2.86 5.47 6.12
CA PHE A 132 3.79 5.81 5.04
C PHE A 132 3.52 4.96 3.80
N SER A 133 3.44 3.64 3.96
CA SER A 133 3.15 2.69 2.87
C SER A 133 1.79 2.93 2.22
N VAL A 134 0.79 3.40 2.97
CA VAL A 134 -0.53 3.80 2.47
C VAL A 134 -0.53 5.28 2.03
N GLY A 135 0.22 6.15 2.69
CA GLY A 135 0.34 7.58 2.38
C GLY A 135 0.97 7.84 1.01
N LEU A 136 2.02 7.09 0.65
CA LEU A 136 2.61 7.06 -0.69
C LEU A 136 1.66 6.56 -1.78
N LEU A 137 0.53 5.94 -1.42
CA LEU A 137 -0.56 5.65 -2.35
C LEU A 137 -1.58 6.79 -2.32
N GLN A 138 -1.95 7.24 -1.12
CA GLN A 138 -3.04 8.19 -0.92
C GLN A 138 -2.74 9.60 -1.46
N GLN A 139 -1.48 10.04 -1.44
CA GLN A 139 -1.03 11.30 -2.07
C GLN A 139 -1.34 11.37 -3.58
N TYR A 140 -1.52 10.23 -4.25
CA TYR A 140 -1.90 10.16 -5.66
C TYR A 140 -3.40 9.88 -5.88
N THR A 141 -4.22 9.92 -4.83
CA THR A 141 -5.66 9.60 -4.88
C THR A 141 -6.54 10.68 -4.25
N GLU A 142 -6.22 11.96 -4.50
CA GLU A 142 -7.08 13.07 -4.11
C GLU A 142 -8.49 12.92 -4.72
N LYS A 143 -9.51 13.08 -3.86
CA LYS A 143 -10.96 12.89 -4.13
C LYS A 143 -11.39 11.49 -4.53
N LYS A 144 -11.86 10.73 -3.53
CA LYS A 144 -12.77 9.59 -3.74
C LYS A 144 -14.18 10.09 -4.02
N GLU A 145 -14.63 9.98 -5.26
CA GLU A 145 -16.06 10.12 -5.59
C GLU A 145 -16.83 8.86 -5.17
N ALA A 146 -18.08 9.04 -4.71
CA ALA A 146 -18.91 7.94 -4.21
C ALA A 146 -19.23 6.84 -5.25
N ASN A 147 -19.04 7.13 -6.55
CA ASN A 147 -19.27 6.22 -7.67
C ASN A 147 -17.96 5.66 -8.28
N GLY A 148 -16.79 6.02 -7.73
CA GLY A 148 -15.50 5.51 -8.21
C GLY A 148 -15.27 4.03 -7.88
N ASN A 149 -15.76 3.57 -6.73
CA ASN A 149 -15.52 2.19 -6.25
C ASN A 149 -16.09 1.13 -7.21
N ASP A 150 -17.29 1.37 -7.75
CA ASP A 150 -17.98 0.39 -8.60
C ASP A 150 -17.29 0.29 -9.99
N LYS A 151 -16.78 1.42 -10.51
CA LYS A 151 -15.92 1.45 -11.70
C LYS A 151 -14.60 0.72 -11.48
N ILE A 152 -13.95 0.91 -10.33
CA ILE A 152 -12.70 0.22 -9.96
C ILE A 152 -12.94 -1.28 -9.80
N MET A 153 -14.07 -1.70 -9.20
CA MET A 153 -14.42 -3.13 -9.08
C MET A 153 -14.65 -3.76 -10.45
N ASN A 154 -15.40 -3.11 -11.34
CA ASN A 154 -15.63 -3.62 -12.70
C ASN A 154 -14.33 -3.70 -13.52
N ALA A 155 -13.45 -2.70 -13.42
CA ALA A 155 -12.13 -2.73 -14.03
C ALA A 155 -11.27 -3.87 -13.48
N LYS A 156 -11.32 -4.12 -12.16
CA LYS A 156 -10.62 -5.24 -11.52
C LYS A 156 -11.16 -6.60 -11.96
N ILE A 157 -12.48 -6.75 -12.07
CA ILE A 157 -13.13 -7.97 -12.56
C ILE A 157 -12.68 -8.27 -13.99
N ALA A 158 -12.74 -7.27 -14.88
CA ALA A 158 -12.29 -7.41 -16.26
C ALA A 158 -10.79 -7.76 -16.35
N TYR A 159 -9.94 -7.05 -15.60
CA TYR A 159 -8.50 -7.28 -15.57
C TYR A 159 -8.15 -8.69 -15.07
N ILE A 160 -8.64 -9.10 -13.89
CA ILE A 160 -8.32 -10.42 -13.31
C ILE A 160 -8.89 -11.56 -14.17
N THR A 161 -10.11 -11.42 -14.71
CA THR A 161 -10.72 -12.45 -15.57
C THR A 161 -9.91 -12.63 -16.86
N LYS A 162 -9.45 -11.53 -17.49
CA LYS A 162 -8.56 -11.55 -18.66
C LYS A 162 -7.20 -12.17 -18.33
N GLU A 163 -6.55 -11.69 -17.28
CA GLU A 163 -5.21 -12.14 -16.89
C GLU A 163 -5.18 -13.64 -16.57
N LEU A 164 -6.13 -14.14 -15.79
CA LEU A 164 -6.19 -15.57 -15.44
C LEU A 164 -6.70 -16.46 -16.60
N ASN A 165 -7.19 -15.86 -17.69
CA ASN A 165 -7.82 -16.55 -18.82
C ASN A 165 -8.88 -17.55 -18.35
N LEU A 166 -9.84 -17.06 -17.54
CA LEU A 166 -10.89 -17.90 -16.95
C LEU A 166 -11.95 -18.27 -17.99
N SER A 167 -12.38 -19.53 -18.00
CA SER A 167 -13.63 -19.90 -18.67
C SER A 167 -14.84 -19.29 -17.98
N VAL A 168 -16.00 -19.21 -18.66
CA VAL A 168 -17.24 -18.67 -18.09
C VAL A 168 -17.64 -19.39 -16.80
N GLU A 169 -17.46 -20.71 -16.72
CA GLU A 169 -17.79 -21.47 -15.51
C GLU A 169 -16.72 -21.33 -14.42
N GLN A 170 -15.43 -21.34 -14.78
CA GLN A 170 -14.37 -21.01 -13.82
C GLN A 170 -14.59 -19.64 -13.20
N ALA A 171 -14.98 -18.63 -13.98
CA ALA A 171 -15.21 -17.27 -13.50
C ALA A 171 -16.31 -17.21 -12.42
N LYS A 172 -17.45 -17.90 -12.62
CA LYS A 172 -18.54 -17.95 -11.62
C LYS A 172 -18.03 -18.47 -10.27
N GLN A 173 -17.38 -19.64 -10.28
CA GLN A 173 -16.89 -20.29 -9.06
C GLN A 173 -15.73 -19.52 -8.43
N PHE A 174 -14.84 -18.97 -9.27
CA PHE A 174 -13.71 -18.13 -8.86
C PHE A 174 -14.16 -16.90 -8.09
N TRP A 175 -15.11 -16.11 -8.60
CA TRP A 175 -15.54 -14.87 -7.94
C TRP A 175 -16.23 -15.13 -6.58
N ILE A 176 -16.97 -16.23 -6.45
CA ILE A 176 -17.55 -16.67 -5.16
C ILE A 176 -16.47 -17.01 -4.11
N VAL A 177 -15.35 -17.61 -4.52
CA VAL A 177 -14.19 -17.86 -3.63
C VAL A 177 -13.45 -16.55 -3.35
N TYR A 178 -13.27 -15.71 -4.37
CA TYR A 178 -12.54 -14.45 -4.30
C TYR A 178 -13.18 -13.44 -3.34
N ASP A 179 -14.50 -13.24 -3.42
CA ASP A 179 -15.20 -12.26 -2.58
C ASP A 179 -15.12 -12.64 -1.09
N LYS A 180 -15.23 -13.93 -0.75
CA LYS A 180 -15.04 -14.44 0.63
C LYS A 180 -13.61 -14.18 1.12
N VAL A 181 -12.61 -14.47 0.28
CA VAL A 181 -11.19 -14.17 0.56
C VAL A 181 -10.97 -12.66 0.76
N ASP A 182 -11.62 -11.80 -0.03
CA ASP A 182 -11.52 -10.35 0.09
C ASP A 182 -12.26 -9.80 1.34
N GLU A 183 -13.35 -10.44 1.79
CA GLU A 183 -14.00 -10.13 3.08
C GLU A 183 -13.16 -10.54 4.29
N GLU A 184 -12.54 -11.73 4.27
CA GLU A 184 -11.60 -12.16 5.31
C GLU A 184 -10.37 -11.22 5.38
N ARG A 185 -9.81 -10.83 4.22
CA ARG A 185 -8.74 -9.81 4.13
C ARG A 185 -9.17 -8.46 4.72
N LYS A 186 -10.41 -7.99 4.46
CA LYS A 186 -10.97 -6.78 5.10
C LYS A 186 -11.06 -6.92 6.62
N GLY A 187 -11.35 -8.12 7.13
CA GLY A 187 -11.40 -8.44 8.56
C GLY A 187 -10.09 -8.10 9.28
N PHE A 188 -8.96 -8.65 8.81
CA PHE A 188 -7.63 -8.38 9.37
C PHE A 188 -7.28 -6.88 9.34
N ARG A 189 -7.51 -6.22 8.19
CA ARG A 189 -7.29 -4.77 8.03
C ARG A 189 -8.12 -3.94 9.01
N ASN A 190 -9.40 -4.26 9.18
CA ASN A 190 -10.30 -3.54 10.07
C ASN A 190 -9.93 -3.73 11.54
N ASN A 191 -9.48 -4.93 11.93
CA ASN A 191 -8.97 -5.22 13.27
C ASN A 191 -7.70 -4.40 13.56
N LEU A 192 -6.67 -4.48 12.70
CA LEU A 192 -5.43 -3.69 12.85
C LEU A 192 -5.71 -2.17 12.92
N LYS A 193 -6.62 -1.66 12.08
CA LYS A 193 -7.05 -0.25 12.14
C LYS A 193 -7.64 0.11 13.51
N LEU A 194 -8.61 -0.67 13.99
CA LEU A 194 -9.27 -0.43 15.27
C LEU A 194 -8.30 -0.53 16.46
N LEU A 195 -7.33 -1.45 16.38
CA LEU A 195 -6.25 -1.61 17.35
C LEU A 195 -5.37 -0.35 17.41
N TRP A 196 -4.96 0.21 16.27
CA TRP A 196 -4.22 1.48 16.24
C TRP A 196 -5.06 2.65 16.74
N GLU A 197 -6.33 2.77 16.33
CA GLU A 197 -7.22 3.86 16.71
C GLU A 197 -7.49 3.91 18.22
N LYS A 198 -7.64 2.75 18.88
CA LYS A 198 -7.78 2.68 20.34
C LYS A 198 -6.46 3.00 21.07
N ASN A 199 -5.34 2.41 20.65
CA ASN A 199 -4.13 2.33 21.47
C ASN A 199 -3.06 3.40 21.14
N THR A 200 -3.27 4.26 20.14
CA THR A 200 -2.36 5.40 19.86
C THR A 200 -2.79 6.74 20.46
N SER A 201 -3.87 6.75 21.24
CA SER A 201 -4.29 7.91 22.05
C SER A 201 -3.23 8.29 23.10
N PRO A 202 -2.98 9.59 23.37
CA PRO A 202 -2.16 10.03 24.50
C PRO A 202 -2.52 9.40 25.85
N ALA A 203 -3.78 9.02 26.06
CA ALA A 203 -4.27 8.51 27.35
C ALA A 203 -3.99 7.00 27.63
N ALA A 204 -3.52 6.21 26.67
CA ALA A 204 -3.28 4.77 26.89
C ALA A 204 -2.10 4.51 27.85
N SER A 205 -2.17 3.50 28.72
CA SER A 205 -1.00 3.11 29.52
C SER A 205 0.01 2.32 28.68
N ASP A 206 1.28 2.31 29.09
CA ASP A 206 2.30 1.49 28.41
C ASP A 206 2.02 -0.01 28.54
N GLU A 207 1.28 -0.44 29.57
CA GLU A 207 0.79 -1.81 29.74
C GLU A 207 -0.31 -2.17 28.74
N ASP A 208 -1.29 -1.27 28.53
CA ASP A 208 -2.29 -1.42 27.46
C ASP A 208 -1.62 -1.51 26.08
N VAL A 209 -0.60 -0.68 25.84
CA VAL A 209 0.14 -0.68 24.57
C VAL A 209 0.96 -1.96 24.41
N LYS A 210 1.58 -2.50 25.46
CA LYS A 210 2.23 -3.84 25.41
C LYS A 210 1.23 -4.95 25.08
N VAL A 211 0.00 -4.89 25.61
CA VAL A 211 -1.08 -5.83 25.27
C VAL A 211 -1.52 -5.64 23.80
N ALA A 212 -1.68 -4.41 23.33
CA ALA A 212 -2.02 -4.09 21.95
C ALA A 212 -0.93 -4.55 20.95
N LEU A 213 0.35 -4.45 21.29
CA LEU A 213 1.45 -4.96 20.49
C LEU A 213 1.44 -6.50 20.38
N LYS A 214 1.06 -7.21 21.45
CA LYS A 214 0.85 -8.67 21.43
C LYS A 214 -0.34 -9.06 20.54
N GLU A 215 -1.49 -8.39 20.65
CA GLU A 215 -2.64 -8.69 19.77
C GLU A 215 -2.38 -8.29 18.31
N MET A 216 -1.60 -7.23 18.05
CA MET A 216 -1.17 -6.90 16.69
C MET A 216 -0.38 -8.05 16.05
N LEU A 217 0.54 -8.68 16.79
CA LEU A 217 1.25 -9.87 16.32
C LEU A 217 0.33 -11.09 16.15
N ASN A 218 -0.65 -11.27 17.04
CA ASN A 218 -1.67 -12.33 16.94
C ASN A 218 -2.50 -12.18 15.64
N VAL A 219 -2.98 -10.97 15.36
CA VAL A 219 -3.75 -10.66 14.13
C VAL A 219 -2.88 -10.87 12.89
N LYS A 220 -1.60 -10.47 12.91
CA LYS A 220 -0.66 -10.73 11.81
C LYS A 220 -0.36 -12.22 11.60
N GLN A 221 -0.24 -13.01 12.66
CA GLN A 221 -0.06 -14.47 12.57
C GLN A 221 -1.29 -15.13 11.94
N LYS A 222 -2.50 -14.79 12.43
CA LYS A 222 -3.77 -15.23 11.83
C LYS A 222 -3.87 -14.85 10.34
N GLN A 223 -3.41 -13.66 9.96
CA GLN A 223 -3.34 -13.24 8.55
C GLN A 223 -2.34 -14.09 7.74
N VAL A 224 -1.13 -14.35 8.26
CA VAL A 224 -0.13 -15.19 7.58
C VAL A 224 -0.64 -16.63 7.40
N ASP A 225 -1.31 -17.19 8.40
CA ASP A 225 -1.83 -18.56 8.32
C ASP A 225 -3.06 -18.68 7.41
N PHE A 226 -3.84 -17.61 7.28
CA PHE A 226 -4.83 -17.45 6.20
C PHE A 226 -4.14 -17.31 4.82
N GLU A 227 -3.08 -16.51 4.70
CA GLU A 227 -2.35 -16.29 3.44
C GLU A 227 -1.60 -17.53 2.93
N LYS A 228 -1.29 -18.48 3.81
CA LYS A 228 -0.82 -19.85 3.48
C LYS A 228 -1.94 -20.77 2.98
N LYS A 229 -3.17 -20.66 3.52
CA LYS A 229 -4.31 -21.54 3.23
C LYS A 229 -5.19 -21.06 2.06
N GLN A 230 -5.20 -19.76 1.75
CA GLN A 230 -5.94 -19.22 0.60
C GLN A 230 -5.63 -19.89 -0.76
N PRO A 231 -4.40 -20.36 -1.10
CA PRO A 231 -4.15 -20.95 -2.39
C PRO A 231 -4.91 -22.27 -2.60
N GLU A 232 -5.05 -23.09 -1.56
CA GLU A 232 -5.85 -24.33 -1.60
C GLU A 232 -7.35 -24.07 -1.88
N ARG A 233 -7.85 -22.89 -1.50
CA ARG A 233 -9.24 -22.47 -1.79
C ARG A 233 -9.40 -22.10 -3.25
N PHE A 234 -8.41 -21.43 -3.84
CA PHE A 234 -8.41 -21.10 -5.27
C PHE A 234 -8.12 -22.33 -6.16
N MET A 235 -7.22 -23.22 -5.74
CA MET A 235 -6.90 -24.45 -6.48
C MET A 235 -8.06 -25.46 -6.62
N LYS A 236 -9.20 -25.21 -5.96
CA LYS A 236 -10.46 -25.97 -6.14
C LYS A 236 -11.33 -25.45 -7.29
N VAL A 237 -11.03 -24.27 -7.85
CA VAL A 237 -11.84 -23.59 -8.90
C VAL A 237 -11.02 -23.10 -10.09
N ILE A 238 -9.71 -22.91 -9.92
CA ILE A 238 -8.72 -22.53 -10.95
C ILE A 238 -7.45 -23.35 -10.76
N SER A 239 -6.56 -23.44 -11.76
CA SER A 239 -5.33 -24.26 -11.65
C SER A 239 -4.28 -23.66 -10.70
N ALA A 240 -3.24 -24.43 -10.34
CA ALA A 240 -2.09 -23.92 -9.60
C ALA A 240 -1.39 -22.78 -10.35
N ARG A 241 -1.21 -22.94 -11.68
CA ARG A 241 -0.73 -21.90 -12.61
C ARG A 241 -1.57 -20.62 -12.57
N GLN A 242 -2.90 -20.74 -12.60
CA GLN A 242 -3.81 -19.58 -12.47
C GLN A 242 -3.76 -18.95 -11.07
N THR A 243 -3.58 -19.76 -10.02
CA THR A 243 -3.48 -19.30 -8.61
C THR A 243 -2.19 -18.51 -8.34
N VAL A 244 -1.05 -18.91 -8.93
CA VAL A 244 0.18 -18.11 -8.89
C VAL A 244 0.03 -16.84 -9.73
N ARG A 245 -0.60 -16.93 -10.92
CA ARG A 245 -0.87 -15.73 -11.73
C ARG A 245 -1.73 -14.71 -10.97
N LEU A 246 -2.75 -15.15 -10.22
CA LEU A 246 -3.56 -14.27 -9.37
C LEU A 246 -2.72 -13.40 -8.43
N GLN A 247 -1.74 -13.96 -7.72
CA GLN A 247 -0.88 -13.18 -6.81
C GLN A 247 -0.14 -12.05 -7.55
N ASN A 248 0.29 -12.30 -8.81
CA ASN A 248 0.93 -11.28 -9.65
C ASN A 248 -0.07 -10.27 -10.22
N SER A 249 -1.23 -10.72 -10.73
CA SER A 249 -2.26 -9.85 -11.31
C SER A 249 -2.94 -8.95 -10.27
N GLU A 250 -3.07 -9.40 -9.01
CA GLU A 250 -3.55 -8.56 -7.91
C GLU A 250 -2.60 -7.37 -7.60
N ILE A 251 -1.29 -7.54 -7.83
CA ILE A 251 -0.28 -6.47 -7.73
C ILE A 251 -0.25 -5.62 -9.00
N GLY A 252 -0.31 -6.25 -10.18
CA GLY A 252 -0.33 -5.58 -11.49
C GLY A 252 -1.48 -4.58 -11.61
N PHE A 253 -2.70 -5.01 -11.28
CA PHE A 253 -3.88 -4.13 -11.26
C PHE A 253 -3.70 -2.93 -10.32
N GLN A 254 -3.05 -3.12 -9.16
CA GLN A 254 -2.82 -2.04 -8.21
C GLN A 254 -1.80 -1.03 -8.75
N ARG A 255 -0.70 -1.48 -9.38
CA ARG A 255 0.25 -0.57 -10.06
C ARG A 255 -0.42 0.21 -11.18
N GLU A 256 -1.23 -0.44 -12.00
CA GLU A 256 -1.90 0.21 -13.13
C GLU A 256 -2.94 1.24 -12.68
N LEU A 257 -3.76 0.90 -11.68
CA LEU A 257 -4.70 1.83 -11.04
C LEU A 257 -3.98 3.06 -10.44
N LEU A 258 -2.78 2.88 -9.87
CA LEU A 258 -1.98 3.99 -9.34
C LEU A 258 -1.40 4.88 -10.45
N LYS A 259 -0.96 4.31 -11.58
CA LYS A 259 -0.54 5.07 -12.77
C LYS A 259 -1.70 5.90 -13.32
N GLU A 260 -2.86 5.28 -13.55
CA GLU A 260 -4.03 5.98 -14.08
C GLU A 260 -4.50 7.12 -13.15
N LEU A 261 -4.50 6.90 -11.83
CA LEU A 261 -4.88 7.94 -10.86
C LEU A 261 -3.86 9.09 -10.81
N ARG A 262 -2.56 8.82 -10.96
CA ARG A 262 -1.51 9.85 -11.11
C ARG A 262 -1.72 10.71 -12.35
N GLU A 263 -1.94 10.08 -13.50
CA GLU A 263 -2.15 10.79 -14.77
C GLU A 263 -3.41 11.65 -14.74
N ARG A 264 -4.51 11.10 -14.23
CA ARG A 264 -5.76 11.85 -13.99
C ARG A 264 -5.55 13.03 -13.02
N ALA A 265 -4.75 12.86 -11.97
CA ALA A 265 -4.42 13.95 -11.06
C ALA A 265 -3.62 15.06 -11.76
N ARG A 266 -2.58 14.70 -12.54
CA ARG A 266 -1.76 15.65 -13.31
C ARG A 266 -2.57 16.44 -14.33
N GLN A 267 -3.38 15.76 -15.15
CA GLN A 267 -4.28 16.39 -16.12
C GLN A 267 -5.30 17.34 -15.45
N ASN A 268 -5.80 17.00 -14.27
CA ASN A 268 -6.70 17.86 -13.51
C ASN A 268 -5.99 19.09 -12.91
N GLN A 269 -4.71 18.97 -12.55
CA GLN A 269 -3.88 20.10 -12.12
C GLN A 269 -3.57 21.04 -13.29
N GLU A 270 -3.14 20.50 -14.44
CA GLU A 270 -2.92 21.23 -15.70
C GLU A 270 -4.18 22.03 -16.10
N LYS A 271 -5.36 21.38 -16.10
CA LYS A 271 -6.66 22.04 -16.39
C LYS A 271 -6.98 23.18 -15.42
N ARG A 272 -6.74 23.01 -14.11
CA ARG A 272 -6.92 24.09 -13.12
C ARG A 272 -5.94 25.24 -13.34
N GLN A 273 -4.70 24.96 -13.71
CA GLN A 273 -3.69 25.99 -14.00
C GLN A 273 -4.08 26.81 -15.24
N MET A 274 -4.50 26.16 -16.34
CA MET A 274 -4.99 26.85 -17.54
C MET A 274 -6.22 27.72 -17.26
N GLN A 275 -7.23 27.19 -16.56
CA GLN A 275 -8.43 27.96 -16.19
C GLN A 275 -8.11 29.17 -15.28
N ASN A 276 -7.13 29.03 -14.37
CA ASN A 276 -6.68 30.13 -13.53
C ASN A 276 -5.82 31.16 -14.30
N GLY A 277 -5.11 30.74 -15.34
CA GLY A 277 -4.42 31.62 -16.28
C GLY A 277 -5.40 32.50 -17.04
N GLN A 278 -6.34 31.88 -17.77
CA GLN A 278 -7.39 32.56 -18.52
C GLN A 278 -8.19 33.54 -17.64
N ARG A 279 -8.59 33.13 -16.42
CA ARG A 279 -9.28 34.04 -15.48
C ARG A 279 -8.43 35.27 -15.12
N ARG A 280 -7.11 35.13 -14.96
CA ARG A 280 -6.20 36.26 -14.69
C ARG A 280 -6.02 37.17 -15.89
N GLU A 281 -6.04 36.63 -17.10
CA GLU A 281 -5.92 37.39 -18.35
C GLU A 281 -7.19 38.19 -18.62
N ASN A 282 -8.37 37.56 -18.62
CA ASN A 282 -9.65 38.25 -18.76
C ASN A 282 -9.83 39.35 -17.69
N THR A 283 -9.37 39.13 -16.46
CA THR A 283 -9.39 40.14 -15.39
C THR A 283 -8.45 41.33 -15.69
N ARG A 284 -7.27 41.07 -16.28
CA ARG A 284 -6.34 42.12 -16.70
C ARG A 284 -6.89 42.95 -17.86
N GLU A 285 -7.61 42.34 -18.79
CA GLU A 285 -8.20 43.01 -19.94
C GLU A 285 -9.36 43.93 -19.51
N GLN A 286 -10.29 43.43 -18.70
CA GLN A 286 -11.36 44.26 -18.11
C GLN A 286 -10.83 45.44 -17.28
N ILE A 287 -9.64 45.32 -16.69
CA ILE A 287 -8.96 46.42 -15.98
C ILE A 287 -8.30 47.41 -16.96
N LYS A 288 -7.82 46.96 -18.13
CA LYS A 288 -7.33 47.86 -19.19
C LYS A 288 -8.47 48.65 -19.81
N GLU A 289 -9.56 47.98 -20.20
CA GLU A 289 -10.74 48.58 -20.81
C GLU A 289 -11.34 49.67 -19.92
N LYS A 290 -11.65 49.36 -18.66
CA LYS A 290 -12.17 50.35 -17.69
C LYS A 290 -11.23 51.55 -17.48
N ARG A 291 -9.91 51.36 -17.61
CA ARG A 291 -8.92 52.45 -17.56
C ARG A 291 -8.84 53.26 -18.86
N GLN A 292 -9.26 52.72 -19.99
CA GLN A 292 -9.41 53.46 -21.25
C GLN A 292 -10.73 54.24 -21.24
N ASP A 293 -11.85 53.64 -20.83
CA ASP A 293 -13.14 54.31 -20.68
C ASP A 293 -13.05 55.54 -19.76
N GLN A 294 -12.42 55.38 -18.59
CA GLN A 294 -12.21 56.48 -17.63
C GLN A 294 -11.30 57.59 -18.19
N ARG A 295 -10.41 57.29 -19.15
CA ARG A 295 -9.56 58.28 -19.82
C ARG A 295 -10.25 58.98 -21.01
N GLN A 296 -11.34 58.41 -21.52
CA GLN A 296 -12.18 59.05 -22.53
C GLN A 296 -13.21 59.96 -21.84
N LYS A 297 -13.91 59.46 -20.81
CA LYS A 297 -14.91 60.22 -20.03
C LYS A 297 -14.34 61.33 -19.13
N GLY A 298 -13.01 61.44 -19.04
CA GLY A 298 -12.30 62.54 -18.37
C GLY A 298 -11.74 63.58 -19.34
N LYS A 299 -12.30 63.68 -20.55
CA LYS A 299 -11.93 64.63 -21.61
C LYS A 299 -13.13 65.37 -22.23
N GLU A 300 -14.31 65.18 -21.64
CA GLU A 300 -15.54 65.95 -21.87
C GLU A 300 -15.77 66.84 -20.63
#